data_AF-N6TJ18-F1
#
_entry.id   AF-N6TJ18-F1
#
_cell.length_a   1.000
_cell.length_b   1.000
_cell.length_c   1.000
_cell.angle_alpha   90.00
_cell.angle_beta   90.00
_cell.angle_gamma   90.00
#
_symmetry.space_group_name_H-M   'P 1'
#
loop_
_entity.id
_entity.type
_entity.pdbx_description
1 polymer ?
#
loop_
_entity_poly.entity_id
_entity_poly.type
_entity_poly.pdbx_seq_one_letter_code
_entity_poly.pdbx_strand_id
1 'polypeptide(L)'
;MSTSLAAQLQKLATPATDVLINDKKRSTLLFDPKEAASISSEVIYEIGLEGLHQLIARNENFKPFLQTLFHNSSKHFDRYVHSKEDNKKLNKKIRKFLVLVAPYILLNPAQKALEWLFNRYRINENNKTDLLLAVLPHYNSKIFCRIIQTCRFQNVSDPFYFLKTVHKSNMTVPTSNLFHQALSNFQLVKLMIKFLTQLLKTHQSNVLTMYFNFYSTVFCGAIEFSPEIQEPFITELLPFITKGIKSSIPDFASAALVITARLLSKCSVTEKLLSRFVNTLSELKCPTLKLENTLSLVLIYQLQPQFEVLSSDALANFAKTSWLVECLSYLHSNGNYVYPFLRVLLRNALNYEGEEYQSEIQEMILEIVKQLEFDGSFISDVLG
;
A
#
# COMPACT_ATOMS: atom_id res chain seq x y z
N MET A 1 34.97 24.70 4.15
CA MET A 1 34.74 25.35 5.45
C MET A 1 33.67 26.41 5.27
N SER A 2 32.50 26.24 5.89
CA SER A 2 31.45 27.28 5.90
C SER A 2 31.86 28.41 6.82
N THR A 3 31.86 29.65 6.32
CA THR A 3 32.21 30.83 7.11
C THR A 3 31.14 31.07 8.18
N SER A 4 31.53 31.61 9.35
CA SER A 4 30.62 31.96 10.45
C SER A 4 29.42 32.80 9.97
N LEU A 5 29.65 33.67 8.99
CA LEU A 5 28.64 34.48 8.33
C LEU A 5 27.62 33.64 7.54
N ALA A 6 28.05 32.60 6.83
CA ALA A 6 27.14 31.70 6.11
C ALA A 6 26.22 30.93 7.08
N ALA A 7 26.75 30.50 8.22
CA ALA A 7 25.95 29.85 9.27
C ALA A 7 24.99 30.82 9.97
N GLN A 8 25.38 32.10 10.15
CA GLN A 8 24.51 33.15 10.68
C GLN A 8 23.40 33.53 9.68
N LEU A 9 23.71 33.66 8.38
CA LEU A 9 22.72 33.91 7.33
C LEU A 9 21.73 32.75 7.19
N GLN A 10 22.19 31.51 7.34
CA GLN A 10 21.32 30.33 7.30
C GLN A 10 20.38 30.25 8.51
N LYS A 11 20.78 30.77 9.66
CA LYS A 11 19.92 30.92 10.85
C LYS A 11 18.95 32.10 10.76
N LEU A 12 19.31 33.15 10.00
CA LEU A 12 18.49 34.34 9.76
C LEU A 12 17.53 34.20 8.57
N ALA A 13 17.66 33.14 7.77
CA ALA A 13 16.72 32.81 6.71
C ALA A 13 15.35 32.47 7.31
N THR A 14 14.47 33.47 7.33
CA THR A 14 13.07 33.27 7.67
C THR A 14 12.31 32.72 6.45
N PRO A 15 11.22 31.97 6.63
CA PRO A 15 10.39 31.53 5.51
C PRO A 15 9.90 32.67 4.61
N ALA A 16 9.82 33.91 5.13
CA ALA A 16 9.47 35.10 4.35
C ALA A 16 10.57 35.53 3.36
N THR A 17 11.86 35.36 3.71
CA THR A 17 12.99 35.72 2.84
C THR A 17 13.13 34.73 1.67
N ASP A 18 12.79 33.45 1.89
CA ASP A 18 12.73 32.43 0.84
C ASP A 18 11.59 32.68 -0.15
N VAL A 19 10.47 33.26 0.28
CA VAL A 19 9.32 33.58 -0.61
C VAL A 19 9.71 34.64 -1.65
N LEU A 20 10.40 35.71 -1.25
CA LEU A 20 10.85 36.79 -2.15
C LEU A 20 11.86 36.33 -3.21
N ILE A 21 12.70 35.33 -2.89
CA ILE A 21 13.68 34.76 -3.82
C ILE A 21 13.01 33.72 -4.75
N ASN A 22 12.01 32.99 -4.26
CA ASN A 22 11.32 31.92 -5.00
C ASN A 22 10.19 32.39 -5.91
N ASP A 23 9.71 33.63 -5.80
CA ASP A 23 8.76 34.19 -6.77
C ASP A 23 9.30 34.20 -8.22
N LYS A 24 10.63 34.12 -8.39
CA LYS A 24 11.27 33.97 -9.71
C LYS A 24 11.31 32.53 -10.25
N LYS A 25 11.00 31.50 -9.45
CA LYS A 25 10.92 30.10 -9.90
C LYS A 25 9.54 29.52 -9.56
N ARG A 26 8.56 29.81 -10.41
CA ARG A 26 7.25 29.16 -10.37
C ARG A 26 7.43 27.65 -10.53
N SER A 27 6.91 26.88 -9.57
CA SER A 27 6.90 25.42 -9.67
C SER A 27 5.86 25.02 -10.71
N THR A 28 6.31 24.33 -11.76
CA THR A 28 5.53 23.88 -12.91
C THR A 28 5.71 22.38 -13.08
N LEU A 29 4.64 21.68 -13.45
CA LEU A 29 4.63 20.27 -13.79
C LEU A 29 4.65 20.04 -15.31
N LEU A 30 3.89 20.84 -16.04
CA LEU A 30 3.64 20.65 -17.47
C LEU A 30 4.65 21.39 -18.35
N PHE A 31 4.99 22.63 -17.97
CA PHE A 31 5.79 23.54 -18.78
C PHE A 31 7.25 23.54 -18.34
N ASP A 32 8.14 23.93 -19.25
CA ASP A 32 9.51 24.22 -18.89
C ASP A 32 9.57 25.45 -17.98
N PRO A 33 10.49 25.50 -16.99
CA PRO A 33 10.55 26.62 -16.04
C PRO A 33 10.70 28.00 -16.69
N LYS A 34 11.29 28.07 -17.89
CA LYS A 34 11.43 29.31 -18.67
C LYS A 34 10.10 29.74 -19.30
N GLU A 35 9.34 28.79 -19.83
CA GLU A 35 8.03 29.04 -20.44
C GLU A 35 6.99 29.34 -19.35
N ALA A 36 7.01 28.60 -18.24
CA ALA A 36 6.10 28.83 -17.11
C ALA A 36 6.20 30.25 -16.51
N ALA A 37 7.34 30.93 -16.69
CA ALA A 37 7.54 32.29 -16.23
C ALA A 37 6.76 33.32 -17.08
N SER A 38 6.51 33.03 -18.37
CA SER A 38 5.76 33.93 -19.28
C SER A 38 4.25 33.65 -19.28
N ILE A 39 3.81 32.47 -18.81
CA ILE A 39 2.40 32.12 -18.75
C ILE A 39 1.73 32.83 -17.55
N SER A 40 0.59 33.47 -17.78
CA SER A 40 -0.17 34.14 -16.71
C SER A 40 -0.86 33.11 -15.80
N SER A 41 -1.09 33.48 -14.54
CA SER A 41 -1.79 32.62 -13.58
C SER A 41 -3.22 32.32 -14.01
N GLU A 42 -3.87 33.25 -14.74
CA GLU A 42 -5.20 33.07 -15.32
C GLU A 42 -5.19 31.96 -16.37
N VAL A 43 -4.20 31.94 -17.28
CA VAL A 43 -4.07 30.88 -18.28
C VAL A 43 -3.86 29.52 -17.60
N ILE A 44 -3.01 29.46 -16.57
CA ILE A 44 -2.78 28.22 -15.81
C ILE A 44 -4.06 27.76 -15.10
N TYR A 45 -4.85 28.69 -14.57
CA TYR A 45 -6.15 28.38 -13.97
C TYR A 45 -7.10 27.78 -15.01
N GLU A 46 -7.24 28.37 -16.19
CA GLU A 46 -8.16 27.85 -17.23
C GLU A 46 -7.73 26.46 -17.69
N ILE A 47 -6.42 26.21 -17.85
CA ILE A 47 -5.87 24.87 -18.15
C ILE A 47 -6.22 23.87 -17.05
N GLY A 48 -6.03 24.27 -15.79
CA GLY A 48 -6.36 23.42 -14.64
C GLY A 48 -7.84 23.12 -14.52
N LEU A 49 -8.69 24.11 -14.80
CA LEU A 49 -10.15 23.99 -14.78
C LEU A 49 -10.63 23.06 -15.90
N GLU A 50 -10.09 23.18 -17.11
CA GLU A 50 -10.34 22.27 -18.22
C GLU A 50 -9.98 20.82 -17.84
N GLY A 51 -8.79 20.62 -17.24
CA GLY A 51 -8.37 19.32 -16.72
C GLY A 51 -9.33 18.76 -15.69
N LEU A 52 -9.81 19.59 -14.76
CA LEU A 52 -10.79 19.18 -13.75
C LEU A 52 -12.13 18.78 -14.39
N HIS A 53 -12.63 19.52 -15.38
CA HIS A 53 -13.88 19.16 -16.08
C HIS A 53 -13.78 17.79 -16.76
N GLN A 54 -12.64 17.51 -17.41
CA GLN A 54 -12.38 16.19 -18.01
C GLN A 54 -12.29 15.08 -16.96
N LEU A 55 -11.73 15.36 -15.78
CA LEU A 55 -11.73 14.41 -14.66
C LEU A 55 -13.15 14.16 -14.11
N ILE A 56 -13.98 15.21 -14.01
CA ILE A 56 -15.38 15.10 -13.55
C ILE A 56 -16.18 14.22 -14.50
N ALA A 57 -15.99 14.37 -15.81
CA ALA A 57 -16.64 13.52 -16.80
C ALA A 57 -16.30 12.03 -16.63
N ARG A 58 -15.14 11.71 -16.03
CA ARG A 58 -14.71 10.33 -15.75
C ARG A 58 -15.09 9.85 -14.36
N ASN A 59 -15.11 10.75 -13.37
CA ASN A 59 -15.44 10.45 -11.98
C ASN A 59 -16.06 11.68 -11.31
N GLU A 60 -17.37 11.64 -11.07
CA GLU A 60 -18.12 12.78 -10.53
C GLU A 60 -17.66 13.21 -9.12
N ASN A 61 -16.93 12.37 -8.40
CA ASN A 61 -16.37 12.71 -7.08
C ASN A 61 -15.38 13.88 -7.15
N PHE A 62 -14.93 14.30 -8.34
CA PHE A 62 -14.14 15.51 -8.53
C PHE A 62 -14.96 16.81 -8.48
N LYS A 63 -16.29 16.75 -8.67
CA LYS A 63 -17.18 17.92 -8.76
C LYS A 63 -17.10 18.88 -7.56
N PRO A 64 -16.99 18.42 -6.30
CA PRO A 64 -16.84 19.32 -5.15
C PRO A 64 -15.59 20.22 -5.20
N PHE A 65 -14.59 19.90 -6.02
CA PHE A 65 -13.39 20.72 -6.15
C PHE A 65 -13.59 22.00 -6.98
N LEU A 66 -14.64 22.06 -7.83
CA LEU A 66 -15.05 23.28 -8.54
C LEU A 66 -15.41 24.41 -7.57
N GLN A 67 -16.07 24.07 -6.47
CA GLN A 67 -16.50 25.05 -5.45
C GLN A 67 -15.45 25.25 -4.35
N THR A 68 -14.26 24.65 -4.48
CA THR A 68 -13.20 24.75 -3.47
C THR A 68 -11.85 25.10 -4.08
N LEU A 69 -11.06 24.12 -4.52
CA LEU A 69 -9.69 24.35 -5.03
C LEU A 69 -9.68 25.09 -6.37
N PHE A 70 -10.78 24.98 -7.13
CA PHE A 70 -10.92 25.56 -8.47
C PHE A 70 -12.01 26.63 -8.53
N HIS A 71 -12.49 27.12 -7.39
CA HIS A 71 -13.45 28.24 -7.38
C HIS A 71 -12.78 29.51 -7.91
N ASN A 72 -13.50 30.41 -8.57
CA ASN A 72 -12.91 31.62 -9.17
C ASN A 72 -12.12 32.48 -8.16
N SER A 73 -12.55 32.52 -6.89
CA SER A 73 -11.84 33.23 -5.82
C SER A 73 -10.46 32.64 -5.49
N SER A 74 -10.17 31.39 -5.88
CA SER A 74 -8.85 30.78 -5.67
C SER A 74 -7.76 31.47 -6.48
N LYS A 75 -8.10 32.18 -7.57
CA LYS A 75 -7.18 33.02 -8.35
C LYS A 75 -6.49 34.11 -7.53
N HIS A 76 -7.06 34.53 -6.41
CA HIS A 76 -6.51 35.55 -5.52
C HIS A 76 -6.06 35.01 -4.16
N PHE A 77 -6.17 33.70 -3.92
CA PHE A 77 -5.75 33.06 -2.67
C PHE A 77 -4.22 33.04 -2.45
N ASP A 78 -3.67 33.76 -1.49
CA ASP A 78 -2.25 33.63 -1.12
C ASP A 78 -2.09 32.86 0.19
N ARG A 79 -1.49 31.69 0.08
CA ARG A 79 -1.28 30.75 1.20
C ARG A 79 -0.54 31.37 2.38
N TYR A 80 0.40 32.29 2.15
CA TYR A 80 1.23 32.89 3.20
C TYR A 80 0.54 34.02 3.96
N VAL A 81 -0.57 34.54 3.41
CA VAL A 81 -1.40 35.57 4.05
C VAL A 81 -2.42 34.95 5.02
N HIS A 82 -2.77 33.68 4.83
CA HIS A 82 -3.78 33.00 5.64
C HIS A 82 -3.24 32.40 6.95
N SER A 83 -4.14 32.27 7.93
CA SER A 83 -3.86 31.67 9.23
C SER A 83 -3.36 30.22 9.13
N LYS A 84 -2.70 29.73 10.19
CA LYS A 84 -2.26 28.32 10.28
C LYS A 84 -3.45 27.37 10.23
N GLU A 85 -4.57 27.74 10.83
CA GLU A 85 -5.81 26.98 10.89
C GLU A 85 -6.44 26.85 9.49
N ASP A 86 -6.47 27.93 8.72
CA ASP A 86 -7.00 27.91 7.35
C ASP A 86 -6.09 27.11 6.42
N ASN A 87 -4.78 27.23 6.58
CA ASN A 87 -3.80 26.40 5.87
C ASN A 87 -3.94 24.91 6.20
N LYS A 88 -4.31 24.55 7.44
CA LYS A 88 -4.66 23.16 7.80
C LYS A 88 -5.94 22.68 7.09
N LYS A 89 -6.97 23.53 6.98
CA LYS A 89 -8.21 23.20 6.23
C LYS A 89 -7.92 23.01 4.75
N LEU A 90 -7.11 23.89 4.16
CA LEU A 90 -6.64 23.78 2.78
C LEU A 90 -5.88 22.47 2.55
N ASN A 91 -4.94 22.13 3.45
CA ASN A 91 -4.21 20.86 3.38
C ASN A 91 -5.11 19.64 3.36
N LYS A 92 -6.20 19.64 4.14
CA LYS A 92 -7.18 18.55 4.11
C LYS A 92 -7.89 18.47 2.75
N LYS A 93 -8.25 19.60 2.13
CA LYS A 93 -8.86 19.65 0.80
C LYS A 93 -7.89 19.14 -0.28
N ILE A 94 -6.64 19.60 -0.25
CA ILE A 94 -5.58 19.17 -1.18
C ILE A 94 -5.31 17.68 -1.02
N ARG A 95 -5.18 17.16 0.21
CA ARG A 95 -5.02 15.71 0.44
C ARG A 95 -6.17 14.92 -0.17
N LYS A 96 -7.42 15.33 0.04
CA LYS A 96 -8.58 14.65 -0.57
C LYS A 96 -8.48 14.64 -2.09
N PHE A 97 -8.07 15.75 -2.70
CA PHE A 97 -7.84 15.81 -4.15
C PHE A 97 -6.72 14.87 -4.59
N LEU A 98 -5.58 14.86 -3.89
CA LEU A 98 -4.42 14.02 -4.22
C LEU A 98 -4.73 12.52 -4.09
N VAL A 99 -5.49 12.12 -3.07
CA VAL A 99 -5.98 10.74 -2.94
C VAL A 99 -6.92 10.39 -4.09
N LEU A 100 -7.83 11.29 -4.48
CA LEU A 100 -8.77 11.06 -5.56
C LEU A 100 -8.10 11.02 -6.94
N VAL A 101 -7.09 11.86 -7.19
CA VAL A 101 -6.38 11.92 -8.48
C VAL A 101 -5.31 10.83 -8.64
N ALA A 102 -4.89 10.18 -7.55
CA ALA A 102 -3.78 9.25 -7.53
C ALA A 102 -3.85 8.16 -8.63
N PRO A 103 -4.97 7.42 -8.80
CA PRO A 103 -5.09 6.41 -9.87
C PRO A 103 -5.09 6.98 -11.30
N TYR A 104 -5.29 8.30 -11.43
CA TYR A 104 -5.44 9.01 -12.70
C TYR A 104 -4.22 9.87 -13.04
N ILE A 105 -3.17 9.87 -12.21
CA ILE A 105 -2.08 10.87 -12.26
C ILE A 105 -1.28 10.86 -13.58
N LEU A 106 -1.29 9.75 -14.31
CA LEU A 106 -0.65 9.64 -15.63
C LEU A 106 -1.47 10.28 -16.75
N LEU A 107 -2.76 10.55 -16.54
CA LEU A 107 -3.62 11.14 -17.55
C LEU A 107 -3.33 12.63 -17.72
N ASN A 108 -3.38 13.11 -18.97
CA ASN A 108 -3.25 14.53 -19.26
C ASN A 108 -4.24 15.42 -18.46
N PRO A 109 -5.55 15.09 -18.35
CA PRO A 109 -6.49 15.81 -17.48
C PRO A 109 -6.02 15.98 -16.03
N ALA A 110 -5.43 14.93 -15.45
CA ALA A 110 -4.93 14.95 -14.08
C ALA A 110 -3.72 15.89 -13.94
N GLN A 111 -2.81 15.86 -14.91
CA GLN A 111 -1.63 16.71 -14.90
C GLN A 111 -1.98 18.18 -15.10
N LYS A 112 -2.95 18.48 -15.98
CA LYS A 112 -3.54 19.83 -16.12
C LYS A 112 -4.12 20.33 -14.80
N ALA A 113 -4.97 19.54 -14.15
CA ALA A 113 -5.55 19.93 -12.87
C ALA A 113 -4.47 20.10 -11.77
N LEU A 114 -3.46 19.23 -11.75
CA LEU A 114 -2.33 19.35 -10.82
C LEU A 114 -1.51 20.61 -11.07
N GLU A 115 -1.28 21.03 -12.31
CA GLU A 115 -0.54 22.25 -12.65
C GLU A 115 -1.08 23.47 -11.90
N TRP A 116 -2.41 23.63 -11.84
CA TRP A 116 -3.04 24.67 -11.05
C TRP A 116 -2.68 24.57 -9.55
N LEU A 117 -2.67 23.37 -8.99
CA LEU A 117 -2.31 23.15 -7.59
C LEU A 117 -0.83 23.43 -7.32
N PHE A 118 0.07 23.08 -8.25
CA PHE A 118 1.50 23.44 -8.17
C PHE A 118 1.67 24.95 -8.14
N ASN A 119 1.05 25.65 -9.10
CA ASN A 119 1.17 27.09 -9.24
C ASN A 119 0.54 27.84 -8.04
N ARG A 120 -0.71 27.53 -7.68
CA ARG A 120 -1.47 28.30 -6.69
C ARG A 120 -1.16 27.93 -5.25
N TYR A 121 -1.02 26.64 -4.95
CA TYR A 121 -0.95 26.16 -3.57
C TYR A 121 0.43 25.65 -3.17
N ARG A 122 1.39 25.63 -4.11
CA ARG A 122 2.76 25.12 -3.92
C ARG A 122 2.74 23.74 -3.27
N ILE A 123 1.98 22.80 -3.86
CA ILE A 123 1.74 21.47 -3.27
C ILE A 123 3.02 20.64 -3.16
N ASN A 124 4.02 20.88 -4.01
CA ASN A 124 5.36 20.30 -3.94
C ASN A 124 6.12 20.66 -2.67
N GLU A 125 5.79 21.78 -2.04
CA GLU A 125 6.41 22.25 -0.80
C GLU A 125 5.53 21.91 0.41
N ASN A 126 4.25 22.27 0.33
CA ASN A 126 3.35 22.25 1.49
C ASN A 126 2.59 20.93 1.66
N ASN A 127 2.50 20.13 0.60
CA ASN A 127 1.75 18.88 0.54
C ASN A 127 2.59 17.73 -0.04
N LYS A 128 3.93 17.88 0.03
CA LYS A 128 4.92 17.00 -0.60
C LYS A 128 4.68 15.53 -0.32
N THR A 129 4.43 15.16 0.94
CA THR A 129 4.23 13.76 1.33
C THR A 129 3.04 13.12 0.61
N ASP A 130 1.88 13.78 0.59
CA ASP A 130 0.68 13.24 -0.06
C ASP A 130 0.87 13.18 -1.59
N LEU A 131 1.57 14.16 -2.17
CA LEU A 131 1.90 14.20 -3.60
C LEU A 131 2.85 13.07 -4.01
N LEU A 132 3.93 12.86 -3.25
CA LEU A 132 4.90 11.80 -3.52
C LEU A 132 4.27 10.42 -3.36
N LEU A 133 3.44 10.20 -2.33
CA LEU A 133 2.71 8.94 -2.15
C LEU A 133 1.74 8.66 -3.31
N ALA A 134 1.10 9.70 -3.84
CA ALA A 134 0.20 9.56 -4.99
C ALA A 134 0.95 9.10 -6.25
N VAL A 135 2.13 9.66 -6.55
CA VAL A 135 2.89 9.32 -7.76
C VAL A 135 3.82 8.11 -7.58
N LEU A 136 4.11 7.68 -6.35
CA LEU A 136 5.13 6.65 -6.05
C LEU A 136 4.98 5.34 -6.84
N PRO A 137 3.77 4.77 -7.08
CA PRO A 137 3.64 3.57 -7.90
C PRO A 137 4.13 3.74 -9.34
N HIS A 138 4.21 4.98 -9.83
CA HIS A 138 4.65 5.31 -11.18
C HIS A 138 6.14 5.72 -11.22
N TYR A 139 6.98 5.15 -10.36
CA TYR A 139 8.40 5.49 -10.19
C TYR A 139 9.27 5.40 -11.45
N ASN A 140 8.79 4.71 -12.49
CA ASN A 140 9.43 4.55 -13.80
C ASN A 140 8.92 5.55 -14.86
N SER A 141 7.96 6.41 -14.52
CA SER A 141 7.33 7.33 -15.46
C SER A 141 8.06 8.68 -15.55
N LYS A 142 7.94 9.35 -16.71
CA LYS A 142 8.45 10.71 -16.88
C LYS A 142 7.79 11.72 -15.93
N ILE A 143 6.49 11.55 -15.66
CA ILE A 143 5.76 12.45 -14.77
C ILE A 143 6.26 12.34 -13.32
N PHE A 144 6.63 11.13 -12.87
CA PHE A 144 7.27 10.94 -11.57
C PHE A 144 8.58 11.71 -11.46
N CYS A 145 9.47 11.61 -12.46
CA CYS A 145 10.71 12.38 -12.48
C CYS A 145 10.45 13.89 -12.44
N ARG A 146 9.50 14.39 -13.23
CA ARG A 146 9.11 15.81 -13.21
C ARG A 146 8.63 16.25 -11.83
N ILE A 147 7.72 15.50 -11.20
CA ILE A 147 7.21 15.83 -9.85
C ILE A 147 8.37 15.88 -8.85
N ILE A 148 9.27 14.90 -8.86
CA ILE A 148 10.42 14.88 -7.94
C ILE A 148 11.29 16.12 -8.11
N GLN A 149 11.54 16.58 -9.33
CA GLN A 149 12.36 17.76 -9.61
C GLN A 149 11.78 19.07 -9.11
N THR A 150 10.46 19.12 -8.91
CA THR A 150 9.82 20.27 -8.26
C THR A 150 9.96 20.23 -6.73
N CYS A 151 10.27 19.08 -6.14
CA CYS A 151 10.31 18.88 -4.70
C CYS A 151 11.70 19.14 -4.11
N ARG A 152 11.74 19.72 -2.90
CA ARG A 152 12.98 19.94 -2.16
C ARG A 152 13.28 18.79 -1.19
N PHE A 153 14.47 18.22 -1.29
CA PHE A 153 14.99 17.15 -0.42
C PHE A 153 16.23 17.63 0.34
N GLN A 154 16.03 18.49 1.34
CA GLN A 154 17.12 19.09 2.12
C GLN A 154 17.44 18.30 3.39
N ASN A 155 16.41 17.80 4.07
CA ASN A 155 16.54 17.12 5.36
C ASN A 155 16.73 15.60 5.17
N VAL A 156 17.77 15.03 5.76
CA VAL A 156 18.07 13.58 5.72
C VAL A 156 17.03 12.76 6.46
N SER A 157 16.33 13.33 7.45
CA SER A 157 15.24 12.65 8.16
C SER A 157 13.91 12.65 7.41
N ASP A 158 13.85 13.27 6.22
CA ASP A 158 12.69 13.16 5.33
C ASP A 158 12.55 11.71 4.82
N PRO A 159 11.39 11.06 4.99
CA PRO A 159 11.19 9.70 4.50
C PRO A 159 11.41 9.54 2.98
N PHE A 160 11.36 10.62 2.22
CA PHE A 160 11.58 10.62 0.78
C PHE A 160 12.98 11.13 0.38
N TYR A 161 13.90 11.33 1.33
CA TYR A 161 15.23 11.86 1.05
C TYR A 161 16.00 11.04 0.00
N PHE A 162 15.77 9.74 -0.08
CA PHE A 162 16.38 8.86 -1.09
C PHE A 162 16.09 9.27 -2.54
N LEU A 163 15.01 10.03 -2.80
CA LEU A 163 14.67 10.56 -4.12
C LEU A 163 15.53 11.75 -4.55
N LYS A 164 16.41 12.25 -3.67
CA LYS A 164 17.33 13.36 -3.98
C LYS A 164 18.30 13.03 -5.12
N THR A 165 18.68 11.76 -5.29
CA THR A 165 19.57 11.34 -6.39
C THR A 165 18.86 11.42 -7.75
N VAL A 166 17.61 10.95 -7.80
CA VAL A 166 16.71 11.02 -8.97
C VAL A 166 16.44 12.46 -9.38
N HIS A 167 16.26 13.35 -8.40
CA HIS A 167 16.11 14.78 -8.66
C HIS A 167 17.28 15.35 -9.49
N LYS A 168 18.51 14.82 -9.37
CA LYS A 168 19.68 15.38 -10.05
C LYS A 168 19.94 14.80 -11.44
N SER A 169 19.57 13.54 -11.69
CA SER A 169 20.08 12.76 -12.83
C SER A 169 19.08 12.50 -13.96
N ASN A 170 17.81 12.94 -13.84
CA ASN A 170 16.71 12.57 -14.75
C ASN A 170 16.45 11.04 -14.85
N MET A 171 17.08 10.23 -14.00
CA MET A 171 16.95 8.77 -14.05
C MET A 171 15.77 8.26 -13.22
N THR A 172 15.21 7.12 -13.60
CA THR A 172 14.18 6.43 -12.80
C THR A 172 14.77 5.83 -11.53
N VAL A 173 13.94 5.61 -10.50
CA VAL A 173 14.38 4.92 -9.28
C VAL A 173 14.62 3.43 -9.60
N PRO A 174 15.83 2.88 -9.34
CA PRO A 174 16.04 1.44 -9.43
C PRO A 174 15.16 0.71 -8.41
N THR A 175 14.52 -0.39 -8.80
CA THR A 175 13.60 -1.11 -7.93
C THR A 175 14.28 -1.62 -6.65
N SER A 176 15.56 -2.00 -6.72
CA SER A 176 16.39 -2.37 -5.57
C SER A 176 16.47 -1.27 -4.51
N ASN A 177 16.50 0.01 -4.91
CA ASN A 177 16.48 1.11 -3.97
C ASN A 177 15.15 1.18 -3.22
N LEU A 178 14.01 0.91 -3.87
CA LEU A 178 12.71 0.89 -3.21
C LEU A 178 12.63 -0.23 -2.16
N PHE A 179 13.18 -1.41 -2.47
CA PHE A 179 13.25 -2.53 -1.53
C PHE A 179 14.06 -2.15 -0.30
N HIS A 180 15.27 -1.62 -0.51
CA HIS A 180 16.11 -1.14 0.59
C HIS A 180 15.41 -0.07 1.43
N GLN A 181 14.73 0.89 0.80
CA GLN A 181 14.03 1.95 1.53
C GLN A 181 12.85 1.41 2.34
N ALA A 182 12.11 0.42 1.83
CA ALA A 182 11.06 -0.23 2.61
C ALA A 182 11.63 -0.92 3.87
N LEU A 183 12.83 -1.51 3.80
CA LEU A 183 13.50 -2.11 4.97
C LEU A 183 14.11 -1.10 5.93
N SER A 184 14.73 -0.04 5.44
CA SER A 184 15.50 0.88 6.29
C SER A 184 14.67 2.06 6.83
N ASN A 185 13.47 2.30 6.28
CA ASN A 185 12.67 3.49 6.55
C ASN A 185 11.23 3.10 6.89
N PHE A 186 11.01 2.68 8.14
CA PHE A 186 9.68 2.26 8.63
C PHE A 186 8.64 3.38 8.55
N GLN A 187 9.07 4.64 8.66
CA GLN A 187 8.17 5.79 8.49
C GLN A 187 7.62 5.87 7.07
N LEU A 188 8.40 5.53 6.04
CA LEU A 188 7.92 5.44 4.66
C LEU A 188 6.86 4.34 4.51
N VAL A 189 7.11 3.14 5.05
CA VAL A 189 6.16 2.01 5.03
C VAL A 189 4.84 2.40 5.70
N LYS A 190 4.92 3.02 6.89
CA LYS A 190 3.76 3.55 7.60
C LYS A 190 2.95 4.53 6.77
N LEU A 191 3.62 5.47 6.11
CA LEU A 191 2.99 6.47 5.26
C LEU A 191 2.33 5.84 4.02
N MET A 192 2.99 4.89 3.38
CA MET A 192 2.45 4.11 2.26
C MET A 192 1.15 3.40 2.67
N ILE A 193 1.17 2.62 3.75
CA ILE A 193 0.01 1.86 4.21
C ILE A 193 -1.15 2.77 4.65
N LYS A 194 -0.83 3.92 5.27
CA LYS A 194 -1.82 4.94 5.60
C LYS A 194 -2.45 5.58 4.36
N PHE A 195 -1.67 5.81 3.31
CA PHE A 195 -2.17 6.34 2.03
C PHE A 195 -3.04 5.29 1.32
N LEU A 196 -2.61 4.03 1.26
CA LEU A 196 -3.41 2.93 0.73
C LEU A 196 -4.76 2.80 1.45
N THR A 197 -4.78 2.92 2.79
CA THR A 197 -6.03 2.91 3.55
C THR A 197 -6.97 4.06 3.15
N GLN A 198 -6.44 5.21 2.73
CA GLN A 198 -7.27 6.32 2.23
C GLN A 198 -7.76 6.05 0.81
N LEU A 199 -6.94 5.45 -0.05
CA LEU A 199 -7.33 5.04 -1.40
C LEU A 199 -8.48 4.03 -1.36
N LEU A 200 -8.37 2.99 -0.53
CA LEU A 200 -9.39 1.96 -0.34
C LEU A 200 -10.75 2.52 0.14
N LYS A 201 -10.73 3.66 0.84
CA LYS A 201 -11.96 4.34 1.30
C LYS A 201 -12.55 5.27 0.24
N THR A 202 -11.75 5.70 -0.73
CA THR A 202 -12.10 6.75 -1.69
C THR A 202 -12.46 6.18 -3.05
N HIS A 203 -11.81 5.07 -3.44
CA HIS A 203 -11.92 4.48 -4.77
C HIS A 203 -12.57 3.11 -4.73
N GLN A 204 -13.16 2.73 -5.86
CA GLN A 204 -13.49 1.35 -6.15
C GLN A 204 -12.21 0.52 -6.34
N SER A 205 -12.30 -0.78 -6.13
CA SER A 205 -11.14 -1.69 -6.12
C SER A 205 -10.39 -1.79 -7.45
N ASN A 206 -11.12 -1.80 -8.56
CA ASN A 206 -10.61 -1.99 -9.93
C ASN A 206 -9.58 -0.93 -10.38
N VAL A 207 -9.66 0.30 -9.87
CA VAL A 207 -8.70 1.36 -10.23
C VAL A 207 -7.42 1.33 -9.38
N LEU A 208 -7.36 0.47 -8.37
CA LEU A 208 -6.26 0.40 -7.41
C LEU A 208 -5.27 -0.74 -7.66
N THR A 209 -5.47 -1.59 -8.68
CA THR A 209 -4.59 -2.72 -9.01
C THR A 209 -3.12 -2.33 -9.11
N MET A 210 -2.82 -1.17 -9.71
CA MET A 210 -1.44 -0.65 -9.79
C MET A 210 -0.82 -0.42 -8.41
N TYR A 211 -1.59 0.06 -7.43
CA TYR A 211 -1.11 0.22 -6.06
C TYR A 211 -0.89 -1.13 -5.38
N PHE A 212 -1.80 -2.10 -5.53
CA PHE A 212 -1.60 -3.42 -4.94
C PHE A 212 -0.36 -4.12 -5.51
N ASN A 213 -0.17 -4.08 -6.83
CA ASN A 213 1.01 -4.64 -7.49
C ASN A 213 2.31 -3.94 -7.05
N PHE A 214 2.29 -2.61 -6.95
CA PHE A 214 3.45 -1.85 -6.49
C PHE A 214 3.83 -2.23 -5.05
N TYR A 215 2.86 -2.28 -4.13
CA TYR A 215 3.11 -2.58 -2.73
C TYR A 215 3.54 -4.03 -2.54
N SER A 216 2.92 -4.97 -3.26
CA SER A 216 3.34 -6.38 -3.30
C SER A 216 4.79 -6.50 -3.77
N THR A 217 5.14 -5.88 -4.90
CA THR A 217 6.51 -5.89 -5.44
C THR A 217 7.51 -5.33 -4.44
N VAL A 218 7.22 -4.16 -3.87
CA VAL A 218 8.14 -3.48 -2.93
C VAL A 218 8.32 -4.26 -1.64
N PHE A 219 7.24 -4.76 -1.03
CA PHE A 219 7.32 -5.47 0.23
C PHE A 219 7.88 -6.88 0.07
N CYS A 220 7.50 -7.62 -0.99
CA CYS A 220 8.10 -8.92 -1.27
C CYS A 220 9.59 -8.78 -1.61
N GLY A 221 9.98 -7.79 -2.41
CA GLY A 221 11.39 -7.51 -2.70
C GLY A 221 12.16 -7.12 -1.45
N ALA A 222 11.59 -6.27 -0.59
CA ALA A 222 12.18 -5.94 0.71
C ALA A 222 12.42 -7.20 1.55
N ILE A 223 11.42 -8.07 1.71
CA ILE A 223 11.53 -9.31 2.48
C ILE A 223 12.55 -10.27 1.87
N GLU A 224 12.57 -10.42 0.54
CA GLU A 224 13.44 -11.36 -0.18
C GLU A 224 14.93 -11.00 -0.03
N PHE A 225 15.24 -9.72 -0.23
CA PHE A 225 16.62 -9.22 -0.23
C PHE A 225 17.11 -8.81 1.17
N SER A 226 16.29 -8.94 2.21
CA SER A 226 16.75 -8.70 3.58
C SER A 226 17.50 -9.91 4.13
N PRO A 227 18.70 -9.74 4.72
CA PRO A 227 19.35 -10.81 5.46
C PRO A 227 18.59 -11.16 6.75
N GLU A 228 18.04 -10.14 7.41
CA GLU A 228 17.26 -10.27 8.65
C GLU A 228 16.09 -9.29 8.62
N ILE A 229 14.92 -9.70 9.11
CA ILE A 229 13.72 -8.87 9.12
C ILE A 229 13.51 -8.29 10.51
N GLN A 230 13.59 -6.97 10.61
CA GLN A 230 13.46 -6.28 11.88
C GLN A 230 11.99 -6.20 12.33
N GLU A 231 11.75 -6.39 13.63
CA GLU A 231 10.40 -6.34 14.22
C GLU A 231 9.61 -5.04 13.92
N PRO A 232 10.23 -3.83 13.89
CA PRO A 232 9.52 -2.61 13.51
C PRO A 232 8.97 -2.64 12.08
N PHE A 233 9.67 -3.26 11.13
CA PHE A 233 9.19 -3.45 9.77
C PHE A 233 7.93 -4.31 9.75
N ILE A 234 7.98 -5.45 10.46
CA ILE A 234 6.84 -6.36 10.60
C ILE A 234 5.65 -5.60 11.18
N THR A 235 5.87 -4.87 12.28
CA THR A 235 4.84 -4.09 12.97
C THR A 235 4.14 -3.09 12.05
N GLU A 236 4.91 -2.36 11.23
CA GLU A 236 4.33 -1.41 10.27
C GLU A 236 3.63 -2.11 9.09
N LEU A 237 4.04 -3.32 8.71
CA LEU A 237 3.45 -4.11 7.63
C LEU A 237 2.13 -4.81 8.05
N LEU A 238 1.95 -5.16 9.33
CA LEU A 238 0.78 -5.89 9.83
C LEU A 238 -0.57 -5.28 9.44
N PRO A 239 -0.80 -3.96 9.48
CA PRO A 239 -2.06 -3.37 9.05
C PRO A 239 -2.37 -3.59 7.57
N PHE A 240 -1.35 -3.75 6.70
CA PHE A 240 -1.56 -4.12 5.30
C PHE A 240 -2.03 -5.57 5.20
N ILE A 241 -1.28 -6.48 5.82
CA ILE A 241 -1.55 -7.93 5.77
C ILE A 241 -2.95 -8.23 6.34
N THR A 242 -3.21 -7.78 7.57
CA THR A 242 -4.46 -8.08 8.28
C THR A 242 -5.70 -7.52 7.56
N LYS A 243 -5.61 -6.31 6.97
CA LYS A 243 -6.71 -5.76 6.18
C LYS A 243 -6.86 -6.44 4.83
N GLY A 244 -5.76 -6.83 4.20
CA GLY A 244 -5.77 -7.47 2.89
C GLY A 244 -6.37 -8.87 2.94
N ILE A 245 -5.96 -9.71 3.90
CA ILE A 245 -6.54 -11.06 4.08
C ILE A 245 -8.05 -10.97 4.38
N LYS A 246 -8.49 -9.95 5.12
CA LYS A 246 -9.92 -9.68 5.41
C LYS A 246 -10.68 -9.02 4.26
N SER A 247 -10.00 -8.64 3.18
CA SER A 247 -10.61 -7.86 2.11
C SER A 247 -11.43 -8.75 1.18
N SER A 248 -12.55 -8.23 0.70
CA SER A 248 -13.32 -8.79 -0.41
C SER A 248 -12.78 -8.37 -1.79
N ILE A 249 -11.64 -7.68 -1.85
CA ILE A 249 -10.99 -7.24 -3.08
C ILE A 249 -9.95 -8.30 -3.48
N PRO A 250 -10.12 -9.02 -4.60
CA PRO A 250 -9.20 -10.10 -4.99
C PRO A 250 -7.75 -9.65 -5.06
N ASP A 251 -7.44 -8.60 -5.83
CA ASP A 251 -6.06 -8.10 -5.99
C ASP A 251 -5.39 -7.72 -4.66
N PHE A 252 -6.14 -7.14 -3.72
CA PHE A 252 -5.61 -6.75 -2.42
C PHE A 252 -5.41 -7.97 -1.50
N ALA A 253 -6.37 -8.90 -1.51
CA ALA A 253 -6.26 -10.15 -0.79
C ALA A 253 -5.07 -10.98 -1.29
N SER A 254 -4.93 -11.17 -2.61
CA SER A 254 -3.78 -11.84 -3.23
C SER A 254 -2.46 -11.18 -2.86
N ALA A 255 -2.36 -9.85 -2.94
CA ALA A 255 -1.15 -9.14 -2.53
C ALA A 255 -0.79 -9.42 -1.06
N ALA A 256 -1.77 -9.43 -0.16
CA ALA A 256 -1.56 -9.73 1.25
C ALA A 256 -1.17 -11.18 1.50
N LEU A 257 -1.78 -12.16 0.81
CA LEU A 257 -1.41 -13.57 0.91
C LEU A 257 0.04 -13.79 0.47
N VAL A 258 0.44 -13.23 -0.68
CA VAL A 258 1.81 -13.34 -1.21
C VAL A 258 2.84 -12.71 -0.26
N ILE A 259 2.55 -11.52 0.28
CA ILE A 259 3.42 -10.87 1.26
C ILE A 259 3.52 -11.71 2.54
N THR A 260 2.42 -12.29 3.00
CA THR A 260 2.38 -13.14 4.21
C THR A 260 3.21 -14.39 4.03
N ALA A 261 3.01 -15.12 2.93
CA ALA A 261 3.80 -16.30 2.60
C ALA A 261 5.30 -15.99 2.54
N ARG A 262 5.67 -14.88 1.89
CA ARG A 262 7.07 -14.44 1.79
C ARG A 262 7.64 -14.07 3.16
N LEU A 263 6.89 -13.37 4.00
CA LEU A 263 7.31 -13.03 5.36
C LEU A 263 7.59 -14.29 6.20
N LEU A 264 6.67 -15.25 6.17
CA LEU A 264 6.78 -16.50 6.93
C LEU A 264 7.94 -17.40 6.48
N SER A 265 8.39 -17.27 5.23
CA SER A 265 9.57 -17.98 4.72
C SER A 265 10.91 -17.44 5.26
N LYS A 266 10.91 -16.25 5.86
CA LYS A 266 12.13 -15.54 6.29
C LYS A 266 12.18 -15.24 7.79
N CYS A 267 11.05 -15.21 8.48
CA CYS A 267 11.03 -15.01 9.92
C CYS A 267 10.05 -15.96 10.63
N SER A 268 10.39 -16.31 11.86
CA SER A 268 9.41 -16.88 12.78
C SER A 268 8.49 -15.77 13.29
N VAL A 269 7.23 -16.09 13.49
CA VAL A 269 6.21 -15.15 13.93
C VAL A 269 5.55 -15.70 15.19
N THR A 270 5.09 -14.82 16.08
CA THR A 270 4.41 -15.22 17.31
C THR A 270 3.16 -16.05 17.01
N GLU A 271 2.93 -17.09 17.83
CA GLU A 271 1.76 -17.97 17.75
C GLU A 271 0.45 -17.17 17.70
N LYS A 272 0.31 -16.15 18.55
CA LYS A 272 -0.86 -15.27 18.60
C LYS A 272 -1.18 -14.62 17.25
N LEU A 273 -0.16 -14.26 16.47
CA LEU A 273 -0.35 -13.66 15.15
C LEU A 273 -0.66 -14.72 14.10
N LEU A 274 -0.04 -15.90 14.17
CA LEU A 274 -0.39 -17.04 13.32
C LEU A 274 -1.85 -17.47 13.52
N SER A 275 -2.31 -17.62 14.76
CA SER A 275 -3.71 -17.95 15.07
C SER A 275 -4.68 -16.89 14.51
N ARG A 276 -4.30 -15.61 14.54
CA ARG A 276 -5.09 -14.54 13.91
C ARG A 276 -5.17 -14.68 12.40
N PHE A 277 -4.08 -15.06 11.74
CA PHE A 277 -4.06 -15.31 10.29
C PHE A 277 -4.91 -16.52 9.94
N VAL A 278 -4.74 -17.65 10.62
CA VAL A 278 -5.53 -18.87 10.38
C VAL A 278 -7.02 -18.63 10.58
N ASN A 279 -7.43 -17.98 11.68
CA ASN A 279 -8.84 -17.65 11.91
C ASN A 279 -9.39 -16.76 10.80
N THR A 280 -8.61 -15.77 10.35
CA THR A 280 -9.03 -14.89 9.26
C THR A 280 -9.16 -15.64 7.92
N LEU A 281 -8.22 -16.54 7.63
CA LEU A 281 -8.20 -17.35 6.41
C LEU A 281 -9.39 -18.33 6.36
N SER A 282 -9.82 -18.83 7.53
CA SER A 282 -11.01 -19.70 7.66
C SER A 282 -12.32 -19.00 7.26
N GLU A 283 -12.43 -17.69 7.45
CA GLU A 283 -13.61 -16.91 7.09
C GLU A 283 -13.57 -16.36 5.64
N LEU A 284 -13.06 -17.15 4.68
CA LEU A 284 -12.77 -16.76 3.30
C LEU A 284 -13.76 -15.71 2.72
N LYS A 285 -13.29 -14.47 2.51
CA LYS A 285 -14.11 -13.38 1.95
C LYS A 285 -14.11 -13.30 0.42
N CYS A 286 -13.13 -13.92 -0.24
CA CYS A 286 -12.96 -13.93 -1.69
C CYS A 286 -13.06 -15.36 -2.24
N PRO A 287 -14.25 -15.82 -2.69
CA PRO A 287 -14.43 -17.17 -3.20
C PRO A 287 -13.56 -17.54 -4.41
N THR A 288 -13.06 -16.54 -5.15
CA THR A 288 -12.15 -16.75 -6.30
C THR A 288 -10.73 -17.15 -5.88
N LEU A 289 -10.38 -16.97 -4.60
CA LEU A 289 -9.02 -17.22 -4.07
C LEU A 289 -8.97 -18.43 -3.13
N LYS A 290 -9.86 -19.42 -3.33
CA LYS A 290 -9.91 -20.64 -2.50
C LYS A 290 -8.56 -21.35 -2.48
N LEU A 291 -7.98 -21.59 -3.66
CA LEU A 291 -6.72 -22.32 -3.80
C LEU A 291 -5.55 -21.57 -3.16
N GLU A 292 -5.43 -20.27 -3.39
CA GLU A 292 -4.38 -19.42 -2.82
C GLU A 292 -4.51 -19.28 -1.31
N ASN A 293 -5.73 -19.24 -0.79
CA ASN A 293 -6.01 -19.24 0.65
C ASN A 293 -5.60 -20.60 1.27
N THR A 294 -6.01 -21.72 0.68
CA THR A 294 -5.60 -23.06 1.14
C THR A 294 -4.08 -23.22 1.09
N LEU A 295 -3.42 -22.76 0.02
CA LEU A 295 -1.97 -22.77 -0.07
C LEU A 295 -1.32 -21.93 1.04
N SER A 296 -1.90 -20.77 1.37
CA SER A 296 -1.40 -19.93 2.46
C SER A 296 -1.53 -20.61 3.83
N LEU A 297 -2.64 -21.34 4.08
CA LEU A 297 -2.80 -22.17 5.28
C LEU A 297 -1.72 -23.26 5.34
N VAL A 298 -1.53 -24.00 4.25
CA VAL A 298 -0.49 -25.04 4.15
C VAL A 298 0.89 -24.46 4.43
N LEU A 299 1.23 -23.31 3.82
CA LEU A 299 2.52 -22.65 4.02
C LEU A 299 2.73 -22.16 5.47
N ILE A 300 1.68 -21.71 6.16
CA ILE A 300 1.79 -21.33 7.59
C ILE A 300 2.31 -22.52 8.41
N TYR A 301 1.67 -23.68 8.29
CA TYR A 301 2.04 -24.86 9.08
C TYR A 301 3.32 -25.55 8.60
N GLN A 302 3.68 -25.41 7.32
CA GLN A 302 4.97 -25.89 6.81
C GLN A 302 6.15 -25.05 7.30
N LEU A 303 6.02 -23.72 7.26
CA LEU A 303 7.11 -22.79 7.55
C LEU A 303 7.25 -22.49 9.04
N GLN A 304 6.23 -22.82 9.85
CA GLN A 304 6.21 -22.62 11.30
C GLN A 304 5.89 -23.97 12.00
N PRO A 305 6.82 -24.95 11.97
CA PRO A 305 6.55 -26.30 12.48
C PRO A 305 6.20 -26.35 13.98
N GLN A 306 6.60 -25.35 14.75
CA GLN A 306 6.25 -25.19 16.16
C GLN A 306 4.79 -24.76 16.40
N PHE A 307 4.07 -24.37 15.35
CA PHE A 307 2.70 -23.91 15.43
C PHE A 307 1.73 -25.08 15.20
N GLU A 308 1.17 -25.62 16.28
CA GLU A 308 0.22 -26.76 16.23
C GLU A 308 -1.21 -26.37 16.65
N VAL A 309 -1.47 -25.07 16.81
CA VAL A 309 -2.75 -24.57 17.31
C VAL A 309 -3.74 -24.34 16.17
N LEU A 310 -4.99 -24.78 16.37
CA LEU A 310 -6.14 -24.46 15.53
C LEU A 310 -7.31 -24.08 16.45
N SER A 311 -7.98 -22.96 16.18
CA SER A 311 -9.13 -22.57 17.01
C SER A 311 -10.37 -23.39 16.66
N SER A 312 -11.27 -23.57 17.64
CA SER A 312 -12.58 -24.20 17.43
C SER A 312 -13.38 -23.51 16.33
N ASP A 313 -13.32 -22.18 16.26
CA ASP A 313 -14.01 -21.39 15.24
C ASP A 313 -13.46 -21.65 13.84
N ALA A 314 -12.13 -21.72 13.70
CA ALA A 314 -11.49 -22.03 12.42
C ALA A 314 -11.82 -23.45 11.98
N LEU A 315 -11.77 -24.42 12.90
CA LEU A 315 -12.16 -25.80 12.63
C LEU A 315 -13.62 -25.90 12.17
N ALA A 316 -14.53 -25.23 12.87
CA ALA A 316 -15.95 -25.18 12.51
C ALA A 316 -16.17 -24.56 11.12
N ASN A 317 -15.46 -23.46 10.81
CA ASN A 317 -15.53 -22.83 9.49
C ASN A 317 -15.04 -23.77 8.38
N PHE A 318 -13.93 -24.48 8.62
CA PHE A 318 -13.40 -25.44 7.66
C PHE A 318 -14.34 -26.62 7.44
N ALA A 319 -14.91 -27.19 8.51
CA ALA A 319 -15.86 -28.28 8.44
C ALA A 319 -17.13 -27.92 7.64
N LYS A 320 -17.59 -26.67 7.74
CA LYS A 320 -18.75 -26.17 6.99
C LYS A 320 -18.48 -25.90 5.51
N THR A 321 -17.24 -26.07 5.04
CA THR A 321 -16.84 -25.71 3.68
C THR A 321 -16.35 -26.90 2.87
N SER A 322 -16.97 -27.14 1.71
CA SER A 322 -16.55 -28.22 0.79
C SER A 322 -15.26 -27.90 0.04
N TRP A 323 -14.96 -26.61 -0.18
CA TRP A 323 -13.83 -26.19 -1.02
C TRP A 323 -12.46 -26.53 -0.41
N LEU A 324 -12.37 -26.69 0.90
CA LEU A 324 -11.08 -26.92 1.55
C LEU A 324 -10.48 -28.26 1.13
N VAL A 325 -11.27 -29.33 1.23
CA VAL A 325 -10.83 -30.69 0.91
C VAL A 325 -10.50 -30.82 -0.58
N GLU A 326 -11.35 -30.26 -1.45
CA GLU A 326 -11.11 -30.19 -2.90
C GLU A 326 -9.76 -29.49 -3.21
N CYS A 327 -9.51 -28.33 -2.58
CA CYS A 327 -8.24 -27.61 -2.78
C CYS A 327 -7.04 -28.37 -2.21
N LEU A 328 -7.17 -29.05 -1.07
CA LEU A 328 -6.09 -29.85 -0.49
C LEU A 328 -5.75 -31.07 -1.35
N SER A 329 -6.75 -31.78 -1.85
CA SER A 329 -6.58 -32.90 -2.78
C SER A 329 -5.91 -32.45 -4.08
N TYR A 330 -6.35 -31.31 -4.64
CA TYR A 330 -5.71 -30.71 -5.80
C TYR A 330 -4.25 -30.33 -5.52
N LEU A 331 -3.95 -29.64 -4.40
CA LEU A 331 -2.58 -29.26 -4.05
C LEU A 331 -1.68 -30.49 -3.87
N HIS A 332 -2.17 -31.52 -3.18
CA HIS A 332 -1.46 -32.78 -2.97
C HIS A 332 -1.15 -33.49 -4.29
N SER A 333 -2.15 -33.62 -5.17
CA SER A 333 -2.00 -34.24 -6.50
C SER A 333 -0.99 -33.51 -7.39
N ASN A 334 -0.81 -32.20 -7.17
CA ASN A 334 0.21 -31.38 -7.85
C ASN A 334 1.58 -31.37 -7.13
N GLY A 335 1.81 -32.28 -6.18
CA GLY A 335 3.11 -32.44 -5.50
C GLY A 335 3.38 -31.48 -4.35
N ASN A 336 2.38 -30.75 -3.84
CA ASN A 336 2.56 -29.89 -2.66
C ASN A 336 2.47 -30.70 -1.36
N TYR A 337 3.37 -30.44 -0.43
CA TYR A 337 3.48 -31.17 0.85
C TYR A 337 2.41 -30.73 1.88
N VAL A 338 1.16 -31.15 1.72
CA VAL A 338 0.03 -30.70 2.57
C VAL A 338 0.01 -31.25 4.01
N TYR A 339 0.83 -32.25 4.30
CA TYR A 339 0.79 -33.04 5.54
C TYR A 339 0.90 -32.25 6.85
N PRO A 340 1.73 -31.19 7.00
CA PRO A 340 1.83 -30.45 8.25
C PRO A 340 0.50 -29.80 8.68
N PHE A 341 -0.21 -29.21 7.71
CA PHE A 341 -1.53 -28.64 7.97
C PHE A 341 -2.57 -29.73 8.22
N LEU A 342 -2.58 -30.80 7.41
CA LEU A 342 -3.51 -31.92 7.60
C LEU A 342 -3.37 -32.57 8.97
N ARG A 343 -2.14 -32.74 9.47
CA ARG A 343 -1.89 -33.29 10.81
C ARG A 343 -2.57 -32.46 11.89
N VAL A 344 -2.39 -31.14 11.84
CA VAL A 344 -3.00 -30.24 12.82
C VAL A 344 -4.52 -30.23 12.68
N LEU A 345 -5.03 -30.19 11.45
CA LEU A 345 -6.46 -30.23 11.17
C LEU A 345 -7.10 -31.51 11.72
N LEU A 346 -6.54 -32.68 11.41
CA LEU A 346 -7.07 -33.98 11.84
C LEU A 346 -6.96 -34.19 13.34
N ARG A 347 -5.82 -33.85 13.98
CA ARG A 347 -5.70 -33.96 15.45
C ARG A 347 -6.73 -33.10 16.17
N ASN A 348 -6.94 -31.86 15.72
CA ASN A 348 -7.95 -30.99 16.33
C ASN A 348 -9.39 -31.45 16.02
N ALA A 349 -9.62 -32.03 14.84
CA ALA A 349 -10.92 -32.59 14.46
C ALA A 349 -11.27 -33.85 15.28
N LEU A 350 -10.32 -34.76 15.50
CA LEU A 350 -10.50 -35.98 16.29
C LEU A 350 -10.66 -35.70 17.79
N ASN A 351 -9.97 -34.69 18.30
CA ASN A 351 -10.04 -34.27 19.69
C ASN A 351 -11.15 -33.24 19.96
N TYR A 352 -12.06 -33.00 19.01
CA TYR A 352 -13.15 -32.05 19.20
C TYR A 352 -14.23 -32.64 20.10
N GLU A 353 -14.38 -32.07 21.31
CA GLU A 353 -15.34 -32.53 22.33
C GLU A 353 -16.72 -31.84 22.25
N GLY A 354 -16.92 -30.92 21.29
CA GLY A 354 -18.18 -30.20 21.15
C GLY A 354 -19.24 -30.97 20.34
N GLU A 355 -20.53 -30.71 20.62
CA GLU A 355 -21.63 -31.31 19.85
C GLU A 355 -22.05 -30.46 18.63
N GLU A 356 -21.79 -29.15 18.65
CA GLU A 356 -22.40 -28.19 17.70
C GLU A 356 -22.03 -28.43 16.23
N TYR A 357 -20.81 -28.91 15.97
CA TYR A 357 -20.27 -29.12 14.61
C TYR A 357 -19.75 -30.54 14.37
N GLN A 358 -20.14 -31.48 15.24
CA GLN A 358 -19.56 -32.81 15.24
C GLN A 358 -19.87 -33.58 13.94
N SER A 359 -21.06 -33.39 13.38
CA SER A 359 -21.48 -34.03 12.13
C SER A 359 -20.65 -33.52 10.94
N GLU A 360 -20.51 -32.20 10.81
CA GLU A 360 -19.75 -31.56 9.73
C GLU A 360 -18.25 -31.92 9.82
N ILE A 361 -17.71 -32.01 11.04
CA ILE A 361 -16.32 -32.43 11.25
C ILE A 361 -16.13 -33.90 10.83
N GLN A 362 -17.05 -34.79 11.18
CA GLN A 362 -16.99 -36.19 10.76
C GLN A 362 -17.06 -36.34 9.24
N GLU A 363 -17.95 -35.59 8.58
CA GLU A 363 -18.05 -35.56 7.12
C GLU A 363 -16.74 -35.07 6.48
N MET A 364 -16.16 -33.98 6.99
CA MET A 364 -14.88 -33.46 6.51
C MET A 364 -13.76 -34.49 6.65
N ILE A 365 -13.65 -35.18 7.79
CA ILE A 365 -12.65 -36.24 7.99
C ILE A 365 -12.84 -37.36 6.95
N LEU A 366 -14.08 -37.80 6.73
CA LEU A 366 -14.39 -38.84 5.75
C LEU A 366 -14.03 -38.41 4.33
N GLU A 367 -14.31 -37.17 3.94
CA GLU A 367 -13.92 -36.63 2.64
C GLU A 367 -12.40 -36.57 2.48
N ILE A 368 -11.69 -36.11 3.52
CA ILE A 368 -10.23 -36.07 3.53
C ILE A 368 -9.65 -37.47 3.30
N VAL A 369 -10.11 -38.49 4.03
CA VAL A 369 -9.65 -39.88 3.88
C VAL A 369 -10.00 -40.49 2.52
N LYS A 370 -11.12 -40.10 1.92
CA LYS A 370 -11.53 -40.59 0.59
C LYS A 370 -10.74 -39.95 -0.55
N GLN A 371 -10.42 -38.67 -0.44
CA GLN A 371 -9.84 -37.88 -1.55
C GLN A 371 -8.32 -37.74 -1.49
N LEU A 372 -7.69 -38.00 -0.34
CA LEU A 372 -6.25 -37.95 -0.15
C LEU A 372 -5.76 -39.36 0.18
N GLU A 373 -5.04 -39.98 -0.75
CA GLU A 373 -4.35 -41.24 -0.48
C GLU A 373 -3.19 -40.95 0.48
N PHE A 374 -3.25 -41.54 1.68
CA PHE A 374 -2.25 -41.32 2.72
C PHE A 374 -1.24 -42.44 2.80
N ASP A 375 0.02 -42.06 3.00
CA ASP A 375 1.06 -43.00 3.42
C ASP A 375 0.70 -43.53 4.82
N GLY A 376 0.86 -44.84 5.05
CA GLY A 376 0.52 -45.46 6.34
C GLY A 376 1.25 -44.85 7.54
N SER A 377 2.44 -44.27 7.33
CA SER A 377 3.21 -43.54 8.35
C SER A 377 2.55 -42.24 8.82
N PHE A 378 1.84 -41.55 7.93
CA PHE A 378 1.12 -40.32 8.28
C PHE A 378 -0.10 -40.63 9.16
N ILE A 379 -0.84 -41.70 8.83
CA ILE A 379 -2.00 -42.12 9.62
C ILE A 379 -1.59 -42.48 11.05
N SER A 380 -0.47 -43.20 11.24
CA SER A 380 0.05 -43.49 12.59
C SER A 380 0.44 -42.25 13.38
N ASP A 381 1.08 -41.25 12.75
CA ASP A 381 1.47 -39.99 13.43
C ASP A 381 0.24 -39.18 13.88
N VAL A 382 -0.84 -39.21 13.09
CA VAL A 382 -2.07 -38.47 13.42
C VAL A 382 -2.81 -39.11 14.60
N LEU A 383 -2.87 -40.45 14.67
CA LEU A 383 -3.64 -41.18 15.67
C LEU A 383 -2.94 -41.32 17.04
N GLY A 384 -1.60 -41.17 17.09
CA GLY A 384 -0.82 -41.31 18.31
C GLY A 384 -0.22 -42.70 18.49
#